data_AF-L1JRW0-F1
#
_entry.id   AF-L1JRW0-F1
#
_cell.length_a   1.000
_cell.length_b   1.000
_cell.length_c   1.000
_cell.angle_alpha   90.00
_cell.angle_beta   90.00
_cell.angle_gamma   90.00
#
_symmetry.space_group_name_H-M   'P 1'
#
loop_
_entity.id
_entity.type
_entity.pdbx_description
1 polymer ?
#
loop_
_entity_poly.entity_id
_entity_poly.type
_entity_poly.pdbx_seq_one_letter_code
_entity_poly.pdbx_strand_id
1 'polypeptide(L)'
;MPNVGKSTLFNALTNTQAAQAANYPFCTIDPNVGKVAIPDMRLEKLAKVAASAKIIGAQLEFVDIAGLVKGASEGAGLGNKFLSHIRQVSMIVQLVRCFDDSSREIITHVDGSVDPVRDIETIETELLLADIQTLSKKDGNSKKSANEQELAARILKDLDKGIPARKFILQPEEVASFRNFSLLTGKPMLIVCNVPDSQLSGNKYTEAVQQLLQKRKSEDPEYVEEQGDVINVCSKLEEEVSLMDDPESREQILQEYGLEKTGLSKIVAESNRRLGLQTYYTVGPQEARAWQFPEGMLAPQAAGIIHTDFEKGFIKAETISYDDYIACGGEQGAKEAGKLRLEGKEYVCQDGDIFHFKFNV
;
A
#
# COMPACT_ATOMS: atom_id res chain seq x y z
N MET A 1 -13.08 -11.34 4.36
CA MET A 1 -14.38 -11.97 4.66
C MET A 1 -15.34 -10.95 5.28
N PRO A 2 -16.66 -11.15 5.25
CA PRO A 2 -17.61 -10.38 6.05
C PRO A 2 -17.34 -10.49 7.55
N ASN A 3 -17.78 -9.51 8.35
CA ASN A 3 -17.76 -9.57 9.83
C ASN A 3 -16.37 -9.72 10.49
N VAL A 4 -15.30 -9.29 9.82
CA VAL A 4 -13.92 -9.35 10.35
C VAL A 4 -13.47 -8.06 11.06
N GLY A 5 -14.33 -7.05 11.16
CA GLY A 5 -13.98 -5.71 11.70
C GLY A 5 -13.37 -4.75 10.67
N LYS A 6 -13.58 -5.01 9.37
CA LYS A 6 -13.08 -4.19 8.25
C LYS A 6 -13.61 -2.75 8.30
N SER A 7 -14.92 -2.58 8.42
CA SER A 7 -15.54 -1.24 8.48
C SER A 7 -15.10 -0.46 9.70
N THR A 8 -14.96 -1.12 10.86
CA THR A 8 -14.42 -0.50 12.09
C THR A 8 -12.99 0.00 11.88
N LEU A 9 -12.11 -0.83 11.32
CA LEU A 9 -10.71 -0.44 11.07
C LEU A 9 -10.62 0.67 10.00
N PHE A 10 -11.47 0.62 8.98
CA PHE A 10 -11.52 1.63 7.94
C PHE A 10 -12.05 2.97 8.47
N ASN A 11 -13.06 2.96 9.35
CA ASN A 11 -13.55 4.15 10.03
C ASN A 11 -12.46 4.79 10.91
N ALA A 12 -11.70 3.97 11.65
CA ALA A 12 -10.56 4.46 12.43
C ALA A 12 -9.52 5.17 11.53
N LEU A 13 -9.29 4.62 10.34
CA LEU A 13 -8.40 5.19 9.34
C LEU A 13 -8.92 6.53 8.79
N THR A 14 -10.20 6.61 8.43
CA THR A 14 -10.81 7.85 7.90
C THR A 14 -10.99 8.93 8.97
N ASN A 15 -11.22 8.57 10.24
CA ASN A 15 -11.23 9.53 11.35
C ASN A 15 -9.86 10.16 11.56
N THR A 16 -8.79 9.35 11.48
CA THR A 16 -7.41 9.84 11.54
C THR A 16 -7.13 10.84 10.41
N GLN A 17 -7.64 10.56 9.20
CA GLN A 17 -7.57 11.49 8.08
C GLN A 17 -8.31 12.79 8.38
N ALA A 18 -9.55 12.74 8.91
CA ALA A 18 -10.35 13.92 9.20
C ALA A 18 -9.64 14.85 10.21
N ALA A 19 -9.01 14.28 11.24
CA ALA A 19 -8.19 15.03 12.19
C ALA A 19 -6.98 15.71 11.54
N GLN A 20 -6.38 15.10 10.50
CA GLN A 20 -5.23 15.63 9.75
C GLN A 20 -5.63 16.54 8.57
N ALA A 21 -6.89 16.47 8.12
CA ALA A 21 -7.38 17.11 6.89
C ALA A 21 -7.64 18.62 7.02
N ALA A 22 -7.46 19.21 8.21
CA ALA A 22 -7.57 20.66 8.43
C ALA A 22 -6.69 21.51 7.47
N ASN A 23 -5.72 20.89 6.79
CA ASN A 23 -4.82 21.53 5.84
C ASN A 23 -5.19 21.38 4.34
N TYR A 24 -6.25 20.66 3.96
CA TYR A 24 -6.54 20.30 2.54
C TYR A 24 -7.99 20.53 2.09
N PRO A 25 -8.37 21.76 1.70
CA PRO A 25 -9.77 22.13 1.40
C PRO A 25 -10.37 21.60 0.08
N PHE A 26 -9.67 20.73 -0.68
CA PHE A 26 -10.10 20.32 -2.04
C PHE A 26 -10.12 18.80 -2.30
N CYS A 27 -10.05 17.95 -1.28
CA CYS A 27 -10.15 16.51 -1.49
C CYS A 27 -11.62 16.06 -1.65
N THR A 28 -11.95 15.41 -2.78
CA THR A 28 -13.20 14.65 -2.92
C THR A 28 -13.23 13.53 -1.87
N ILE A 29 -14.27 13.51 -1.05
CA ILE A 29 -14.51 12.44 -0.08
C ILE A 29 -15.23 11.31 -0.81
N ASP A 30 -14.49 10.35 -1.35
CA ASP A 30 -15.08 9.05 -1.70
C ASP A 30 -15.30 8.30 -0.38
N PRO A 31 -16.53 7.87 -0.06
CA PRO A 31 -16.83 7.21 1.21
C PRO A 31 -16.02 5.91 1.43
N ASN A 32 -15.47 5.32 0.37
CA ASN A 32 -14.68 4.10 0.45
C ASN A 32 -13.18 4.35 0.23
N VAL A 33 -12.70 5.60 0.23
CA VAL A 33 -11.26 5.91 0.13
C VAL A 33 -10.82 6.74 1.34
N GLY A 34 -9.88 6.20 2.10
CA GLY A 34 -9.21 6.90 3.19
C GLY A 34 -7.77 7.24 2.81
N LYS A 35 -7.33 8.46 3.13
CA LYS A 35 -5.93 8.90 2.91
C LYS A 35 -5.24 9.09 4.25
N VAL A 36 -4.09 8.46 4.44
CA VAL A 36 -3.34 8.56 5.69
C VAL A 36 -1.99 9.20 5.41
N ALA A 37 -1.63 10.22 6.19
CA ALA A 37 -0.31 10.82 6.09
C ALA A 37 0.77 9.82 6.48
N ILE A 38 1.88 9.84 5.74
CA ILE A 38 3.07 9.04 6.05
C ILE A 38 4.02 9.94 6.83
N PRO A 39 4.32 9.62 8.11
CA PRO A 39 5.22 10.44 8.91
C PRO A 39 6.62 10.47 8.30
N ASP A 40 7.15 11.67 8.05
CA ASP A 40 8.50 11.86 7.53
C ASP A 40 9.16 13.10 8.15
N MET A 41 10.08 12.86 9.09
CA MET A 41 10.81 13.92 9.81
C MET A 41 11.72 14.75 8.90
N ARG A 42 12.08 14.25 7.71
CA ARG A 42 12.93 14.98 6.76
C ARG A 42 12.20 16.21 6.23
N LEU A 43 10.91 16.07 5.95
CA LEU A 43 10.09 17.13 5.38
C LEU A 43 10.02 18.35 6.31
N GLU A 44 9.85 18.15 7.61
CA GLU A 44 9.82 19.24 8.59
C GLU A 44 11.15 20.01 8.66
N LYS A 45 12.28 19.29 8.59
CA LYS A 45 13.61 19.90 8.56
C LYS A 45 13.83 20.71 7.29
N LEU A 46 13.43 20.17 6.14
CA LEU A 46 13.50 20.87 4.85
C LEU A 46 12.65 22.16 4.88
N ALA A 47 11.41 22.07 5.35
CA ALA A 47 10.51 23.21 5.49
C ALA A 47 11.10 24.31 6.39
N LYS A 48 11.74 23.91 7.50
CA LYS A 48 12.39 24.86 8.41
C LYS A 48 13.57 25.56 7.76
N VAL A 49 14.42 24.83 7.02
CA VAL A 49 15.58 25.40 6.32
C VAL A 49 15.13 26.37 5.22
N ALA A 50 14.08 26.03 4.48
CA ALA A 50 13.55 26.85 3.40
C ALA A 50 12.57 27.95 3.84
N ALA A 51 12.27 28.03 5.15
CA ALA A 51 11.23 28.90 5.70
C ALA A 51 9.87 28.76 4.97
N SER A 52 9.50 27.52 4.64
CA SER A 52 8.27 27.22 3.90
C SER A 52 7.01 27.59 4.68
N ALA A 53 6.07 28.26 4.04
CA ALA A 53 4.81 28.66 4.66
C ALA A 53 3.85 27.48 4.92
N LYS A 54 3.99 26.38 4.17
CA LYS A 54 3.16 25.18 4.30
C LYS A 54 4.02 23.91 4.24
N ILE A 55 3.58 22.89 4.95
CA ILE A 55 4.18 21.55 4.95
C ILE A 55 3.13 20.57 4.44
N ILE A 56 3.42 19.87 3.34
CA ILE A 56 2.51 18.93 2.70
C ILE A 56 3.15 17.54 2.70
N GLY A 57 2.72 16.68 3.62
CA GLY A 57 3.18 15.31 3.74
C GLY A 57 2.73 14.41 2.59
N ALA A 58 3.45 13.30 2.40
CA ALA A 58 3.02 12.21 1.54
C ALA A 58 1.81 11.49 2.16
N GLN A 59 0.96 10.91 1.32
CA GLN A 59 -0.23 10.19 1.77
C GLN A 59 -0.33 8.83 1.08
N LEU A 60 -0.68 7.81 1.85
CA LEU A 60 -1.08 6.51 1.32
C LEU A 60 -2.61 6.47 1.21
N GLU A 61 -3.12 5.96 0.09
CA GLU A 61 -4.56 5.79 -0.11
C GLU A 61 -4.97 4.34 0.17
N PHE A 62 -5.95 4.17 1.05
CA PHE A 62 -6.60 2.90 1.36
C PHE A 62 -8.00 2.90 0.80
N VAL A 63 -8.34 1.83 0.09
CA VAL A 63 -9.69 1.66 -0.49
C VAL A 63 -10.41 0.57 0.28
N ASP A 64 -11.59 0.86 0.81
CA ASP A 64 -12.44 -0.14 1.43
C ASP A 64 -13.12 -1.00 0.36
N ILE A 65 -12.70 -2.26 0.27
CA ILE A 65 -13.28 -3.21 -0.66
C ILE A 65 -14.25 -4.12 0.11
N ALA A 66 -15.48 -4.30 -0.41
CA ALA A 66 -16.53 -5.11 0.21
C ALA A 66 -16.06 -6.54 0.57
N GLY A 67 -16.67 -7.25 1.52
CA GLY A 67 -16.20 -8.61 1.84
C GLY A 67 -16.35 -9.58 0.66
N LEU A 68 -15.27 -10.29 0.28
CA LEU A 68 -15.35 -11.46 -0.61
C LEU A 68 -16.09 -12.61 0.09
N VAL A 69 -16.96 -13.30 -0.65
CA VAL A 69 -17.56 -14.58 -0.27
C VAL A 69 -17.15 -15.65 -1.30
N LYS A 70 -17.13 -16.92 -0.87
CA LYS A 70 -16.82 -18.07 -1.74
C LYS A 70 -17.72 -18.09 -2.99
N GLY A 71 -17.14 -18.43 -4.15
CA GLY A 71 -17.81 -18.46 -5.45
C GLY A 71 -17.79 -17.11 -6.18
N ALA A 72 -16.98 -16.15 -5.74
CA ALA A 72 -16.88 -14.83 -6.38
C ALA A 72 -16.36 -14.89 -7.83
N SER A 73 -15.50 -15.87 -8.12
CA SER A 73 -14.96 -16.13 -9.45
C SER A 73 -15.92 -16.85 -10.40
N GLU A 74 -17.00 -17.47 -9.94
CA GLU A 74 -17.93 -18.26 -10.78
C GLU A 74 -18.88 -17.40 -11.65
N GLY A 75 -18.72 -16.07 -11.63
CA GLY A 75 -19.31 -15.17 -12.62
C GLY A 75 -20.76 -14.74 -12.36
N ALA A 76 -21.41 -15.22 -11.31
CA ALA A 76 -22.78 -14.86 -10.96
C ALA A 76 -22.82 -13.74 -9.88
N GLY A 77 -22.89 -12.47 -10.29
CA GLY A 77 -23.29 -11.36 -9.40
C GLY A 77 -22.16 -10.55 -8.73
N LEU A 78 -22.28 -10.29 -7.42
CA LEU A 78 -21.50 -9.31 -6.64
C LEU A 78 -19.98 -9.58 -6.64
N GLY A 79 -19.55 -10.83 -6.78
CA GLY A 79 -18.13 -11.23 -6.74
C GLY A 79 -17.28 -10.60 -7.84
N ASN A 80 -17.80 -10.47 -9.06
CA ASN A 80 -17.08 -9.81 -10.16
C ASN A 80 -16.87 -8.32 -9.93
N LYS A 81 -17.83 -7.63 -9.30
CA LYS A 81 -17.67 -6.21 -8.92
C LYS A 81 -16.55 -6.06 -7.90
N PHE A 82 -16.49 -6.94 -6.91
CA PHE A 82 -15.42 -6.97 -5.92
C PHE A 82 -14.02 -7.15 -6.58
N LEU A 83 -13.86 -8.14 -7.44
CA LEU A 83 -12.59 -8.40 -8.13
C LEU A 83 -12.18 -7.20 -9.00
N SER A 84 -13.14 -6.48 -9.60
CA SER A 84 -12.86 -5.27 -10.38
C SER A 84 -12.26 -4.14 -9.55
N HIS A 85 -12.70 -3.96 -8.29
CA HIS A 85 -12.11 -3.00 -7.36
C HIS A 85 -10.70 -3.42 -6.93
N ILE A 86 -10.46 -4.72 -6.70
CA ILE A 86 -9.09 -5.20 -6.41
C ILE A 86 -8.15 -4.91 -7.59
N ARG A 87 -8.60 -5.00 -8.84
CA ARG A 87 -7.74 -4.69 -10.00
C ARG A 87 -7.23 -3.24 -9.97
N GLN A 88 -7.97 -2.32 -9.37
CA GLN A 88 -7.65 -0.89 -9.29
C GLN A 88 -6.66 -0.51 -8.19
N VAL A 89 -6.35 -1.42 -7.25
CA VAL A 89 -5.39 -1.15 -6.16
C VAL A 89 -4.02 -1.77 -6.45
N SER A 90 -2.97 -1.22 -5.84
CA SER A 90 -1.59 -1.72 -6.03
C SER A 90 -1.21 -2.88 -5.10
N MET A 91 -1.87 -2.97 -3.94
CA MET A 91 -1.60 -3.96 -2.89
C MET A 91 -2.90 -4.33 -2.16
N ILE A 92 -2.94 -5.52 -1.57
CA ILE A 92 -4.10 -6.01 -0.79
C ILE A 92 -3.73 -6.09 0.69
N VAL A 93 -4.50 -5.43 1.56
CA VAL A 93 -4.45 -5.65 3.01
C VAL A 93 -5.60 -6.56 3.40
N GLN A 94 -5.29 -7.78 3.80
CA GLN A 94 -6.25 -8.81 4.15
C GLN A 94 -6.46 -8.85 5.67
N LEU A 95 -7.57 -8.26 6.12
CA LEU A 95 -8.00 -8.36 7.50
C LEU A 95 -8.66 -9.72 7.76
N VAL A 96 -8.14 -10.47 8.73
CA VAL A 96 -8.65 -11.79 9.16
C VAL A 96 -9.17 -11.72 10.59
N ARG A 97 -10.27 -12.44 10.86
CA ARG A 97 -10.87 -12.49 12.19
C ARG A 97 -10.10 -13.49 13.06
N CYS A 98 -9.48 -13.01 14.13
CA CYS A 98 -8.76 -13.80 15.11
C CYS A 98 -9.37 -13.66 16.51
N PHE A 99 -10.70 -13.59 16.59
CA PHE A 99 -11.44 -13.56 17.84
C PHE A 99 -12.77 -14.31 17.75
N ASP A 100 -13.11 -14.98 18.84
CA ASP A 100 -14.44 -15.54 19.07
C ASP A 100 -15.41 -14.41 19.44
N ASP A 101 -16.70 -14.55 19.09
CA ASP A 101 -17.70 -13.60 19.57
C ASP A 101 -18.02 -13.88 21.04
N SER A 102 -17.85 -12.89 21.90
CA SER A 102 -18.28 -12.94 23.30
C SER A 102 -19.61 -12.23 23.53
N SER A 103 -20.21 -11.62 22.49
CA SER A 103 -21.45 -10.87 22.60
C SER A 103 -22.69 -11.76 22.38
N ARG A 104 -23.83 -11.37 22.99
CA ARG A 104 -25.12 -12.06 22.86
C ARG A 104 -25.76 -11.88 21.46
N GLU A 105 -25.15 -11.09 20.59
CA GLU A 105 -25.53 -10.95 19.19
C GLU A 105 -24.61 -11.87 18.40
N ILE A 106 -25.15 -12.97 17.86
CA ILE A 106 -24.34 -13.95 17.13
C ILE A 106 -23.87 -13.31 15.82
N ILE A 107 -22.67 -12.73 15.78
CA ILE A 107 -22.01 -12.36 14.53
C ILE A 107 -21.57 -13.66 13.84
N THR A 108 -22.48 -14.21 13.04
CA THR A 108 -22.23 -15.45 12.30
C THR A 108 -21.07 -15.27 11.32
N HIS A 109 -20.12 -16.20 11.38
CA HIS A 109 -19.14 -16.37 10.33
C HIS A 109 -19.83 -16.97 9.10
N VAL A 110 -19.44 -16.57 7.89
CA VAL A 110 -20.09 -17.06 6.64
C VAL A 110 -20.07 -18.59 6.55
N ASP A 111 -18.99 -19.21 7.03
CA ASP A 111 -18.81 -20.67 7.08
C ASP A 111 -19.14 -21.29 8.46
N GLY A 112 -19.85 -20.57 9.34
CA GLY A 112 -20.35 -21.09 10.63
C GLY A 112 -19.32 -21.25 11.76
N SER A 113 -18.02 -21.10 11.49
CA SER A 113 -16.93 -21.16 12.48
C SER A 113 -15.83 -20.14 12.16
N VAL A 114 -15.16 -19.62 13.18
CA VAL A 114 -13.98 -18.74 13.00
C VAL A 114 -12.76 -19.59 12.68
N ASP A 115 -12.21 -19.42 11.49
CA ASP A 115 -10.99 -20.09 11.04
C ASP A 115 -10.21 -19.14 10.11
N PRO A 116 -9.23 -18.39 10.64
CA PRO A 116 -8.50 -17.42 9.84
C PRO A 116 -7.64 -18.07 8.75
N VAL A 117 -7.19 -19.33 8.94
CA VAL A 117 -6.39 -20.05 7.94
C VAL A 117 -7.26 -20.37 6.74
N ARG A 118 -8.46 -20.93 6.98
CA ARG A 118 -9.45 -21.18 5.91
C ARG A 118 -9.82 -19.89 5.18
N ASP A 119 -10.01 -18.80 5.90
CA ASP A 119 -10.38 -17.50 5.29
C ASP A 119 -9.26 -16.95 4.40
N ILE A 120 -7.99 -17.15 4.80
CA ILE A 120 -6.81 -16.80 3.98
C ILE A 120 -6.81 -17.59 2.69
N GLU A 121 -6.89 -18.91 2.79
CA GLU A 121 -6.84 -19.82 1.64
C GLU A 121 -8.04 -19.62 0.70
N THR A 122 -9.21 -19.30 1.25
CA THR A 122 -10.42 -19.01 0.45
C THR A 122 -10.22 -17.78 -0.42
N ILE A 123 -9.72 -16.67 0.15
CA ILE A 123 -9.45 -15.46 -0.62
C ILE A 123 -8.37 -15.72 -1.68
N GLU A 124 -7.27 -16.38 -1.32
CA GLU A 124 -6.20 -16.72 -2.26
C GLU A 124 -6.70 -17.57 -3.43
N THR A 125 -7.53 -18.58 -3.15
CA THR A 125 -8.13 -19.46 -4.17
C THR A 125 -9.00 -18.67 -5.14
N GLU A 126 -9.84 -17.75 -4.66
CA GLU A 126 -10.68 -16.93 -5.53
C GLU A 126 -9.87 -15.97 -6.40
N LEU A 127 -8.78 -15.39 -5.88
CA LEU A 127 -7.87 -14.55 -6.67
C LEU A 127 -7.17 -15.38 -7.76
N LEU A 128 -6.70 -16.59 -7.42
CA LEU A 128 -6.09 -17.53 -8.37
C LEU A 128 -7.06 -17.91 -9.48
N LEU A 129 -8.28 -18.31 -9.14
CA LEU A 129 -9.32 -18.68 -10.11
C LEU A 129 -9.67 -17.52 -11.04
N ALA A 130 -9.76 -16.29 -10.50
CA ALA A 130 -10.00 -15.10 -11.31
C ALA A 130 -8.85 -14.81 -12.31
N ASP A 131 -7.59 -15.04 -11.92
CA ASP A 131 -6.44 -14.88 -12.81
C ASP A 131 -6.35 -16.00 -13.86
N ILE A 132 -6.65 -17.25 -13.49
CA ILE A 132 -6.79 -18.37 -14.43
C ILE A 132 -7.81 -18.03 -15.49
N GLN A 133 -8.98 -17.50 -15.10
CA GLN A 133 -9.99 -17.05 -16.05
C GLN A 133 -9.51 -15.90 -16.94
N THR A 134 -8.80 -14.91 -16.37
CA THR A 134 -8.23 -13.79 -17.14
C THR A 134 -7.25 -14.27 -18.21
N LEU A 135 -6.38 -15.24 -17.90
CA LEU A 135 -5.39 -15.74 -18.84
C LEU A 135 -5.95 -16.79 -19.82
N SER A 136 -6.93 -17.59 -19.38
CA SER A 136 -7.56 -18.64 -20.19
C SER A 136 -8.56 -18.13 -21.22
N LYS A 137 -9.07 -16.89 -21.06
CA LYS A 137 -9.96 -16.26 -22.04
C LYS A 137 -9.27 -16.17 -23.40
N LYS A 138 -9.74 -16.99 -24.33
CA LYS A 138 -9.48 -16.85 -25.78
C LYS A 138 -10.29 -15.67 -26.30
N ASP A 139 -9.91 -14.46 -25.94
CA ASP A 139 -10.56 -13.28 -26.48
C ASP A 139 -10.24 -13.22 -27.97
N GLY A 140 -11.24 -13.52 -28.82
CA GLY A 140 -11.17 -13.37 -30.28
C GLY A 140 -10.92 -11.93 -30.75
N ASN A 141 -10.98 -10.97 -29.82
CA ASN A 141 -10.64 -9.56 -30.02
C ASN A 141 -9.35 -9.12 -29.30
N SER A 142 -8.70 -9.98 -28.51
CA SER A 142 -7.44 -9.62 -27.87
C SER A 142 -6.31 -9.75 -28.89
N LYS A 143 -5.76 -8.61 -29.32
CA LYS A 143 -4.52 -8.56 -30.11
C LYS A 143 -3.30 -8.84 -29.21
N LYS A 144 -3.32 -9.93 -28.43
CA LYS A 144 -2.15 -10.33 -27.65
C LYS A 144 -1.04 -10.70 -28.64
N SER A 145 0.14 -10.12 -28.46
CA SER A 145 1.31 -10.50 -29.26
C SER A 145 1.69 -11.97 -29.03
N ALA A 146 2.50 -12.57 -29.90
CA ALA A 146 2.97 -13.94 -29.70
C ALA A 146 3.69 -14.10 -28.34
N ASN A 147 4.52 -13.12 -27.98
CA ASN A 147 5.25 -13.10 -26.70
C ASN A 147 4.29 -13.01 -25.50
N GLU A 148 3.22 -12.21 -25.60
CA GLU A 148 2.20 -12.13 -24.54
C GLU A 148 1.44 -13.44 -24.36
N GLN A 149 1.17 -14.17 -25.45
CA GLN A 149 0.51 -15.46 -25.38
C GLN A 149 1.40 -16.52 -24.71
N GLU A 150 2.69 -16.52 -25.04
CA GLU A 150 3.68 -17.42 -24.43
C GLU A 150 3.84 -17.13 -22.93
N LEU A 151 3.99 -15.87 -22.55
CA LEU A 151 4.06 -15.45 -21.15
C LEU A 151 2.79 -15.85 -20.39
N ALA A 152 1.61 -15.58 -20.95
CA ALA A 152 0.33 -15.96 -20.34
C ALA A 152 0.23 -17.49 -20.13
N ALA A 153 0.67 -18.30 -21.09
CA ALA A 153 0.66 -19.76 -20.97
C ALA A 153 1.61 -20.27 -19.88
N ARG A 154 2.78 -19.64 -19.72
CA ARG A 154 3.73 -19.98 -18.65
C ARG A 154 3.17 -19.63 -17.28
N ILE A 155 2.61 -18.44 -17.11
CA ILE A 155 1.99 -18.02 -15.84
C ILE A 155 0.79 -18.93 -15.50
N LEU A 156 -0.04 -19.27 -16.49
CA LEU A 156 -1.21 -20.14 -16.29
C LEU A 156 -0.82 -21.51 -15.72
N LYS A 157 0.30 -22.08 -16.18
CA LYS A 157 0.82 -23.37 -15.67
C LYS A 157 1.17 -23.34 -14.18
N ASP A 158 1.60 -22.19 -13.67
CA ASP A 158 1.93 -22.01 -12.27
C ASP A 158 0.66 -21.72 -11.45
N LEU A 159 -0.26 -20.91 -11.98
CA LEU A 159 -1.57 -20.68 -11.37
C LEU A 159 -2.37 -21.98 -11.20
N ASP A 160 -2.33 -22.89 -12.18
CA ASP A 160 -2.99 -24.22 -12.12
C ASP A 160 -2.46 -25.11 -10.97
N LYS A 161 -1.25 -24.83 -10.47
CA LYS A 161 -0.65 -25.50 -9.32
C LYS A 161 -0.88 -24.75 -8.00
N GLY A 162 -1.66 -23.68 -8.02
CA GLY A 162 -1.88 -22.80 -6.87
C GLY A 162 -0.74 -21.83 -6.58
N ILE A 163 0.19 -21.62 -7.52
CA ILE A 163 1.31 -20.69 -7.35
C ILE A 163 0.86 -19.29 -7.83
N PRO A 164 0.84 -18.27 -6.96
CA PRO A 164 0.36 -16.93 -7.32
C PRO A 164 1.32 -16.22 -8.28
N ALA A 165 0.78 -15.37 -9.16
CA ALA A 165 1.55 -14.71 -10.24
C ALA A 165 2.71 -13.83 -9.73
N ARG A 166 2.65 -13.32 -8.49
CA ARG A 166 3.76 -12.56 -7.87
C ARG A 166 5.05 -13.36 -7.69
N LYS A 167 4.97 -14.70 -7.67
CA LYS A 167 6.14 -15.58 -7.59
C LYS A 167 6.78 -15.87 -8.96
N PHE A 168 6.17 -15.39 -10.04
CA PHE A 168 6.66 -15.66 -11.37
C PHE A 168 7.89 -14.82 -11.68
N ILE A 169 9.00 -15.46 -12.05
CA ILE A 169 10.23 -14.79 -12.46
C ILE A 169 10.04 -14.23 -13.86
N LEU A 170 10.06 -12.89 -13.98
CA LEU A 170 9.89 -12.15 -15.22
C LEU A 170 11.24 -11.77 -15.82
N GLN A 171 11.35 -11.88 -17.14
CA GLN A 171 12.42 -11.22 -17.89
C GLN A 171 12.12 -9.71 -18.02
N PRO A 172 13.13 -8.83 -18.17
CA PRO A 172 12.92 -7.38 -18.27
C PRO A 172 11.88 -6.96 -19.33
N GLU A 173 11.89 -7.62 -20.49
CA GLU A 173 10.96 -7.39 -21.59
C GLU A 173 9.52 -7.85 -21.30
N GLU A 174 9.32 -8.74 -20.32
CA GLU A 174 8.02 -9.30 -19.96
C GLU A 174 7.25 -8.42 -18.98
N VAL A 175 7.92 -7.50 -18.28
CA VAL A 175 7.35 -6.69 -17.19
C VAL A 175 6.15 -5.86 -17.67
N ALA A 176 6.23 -5.25 -18.85
CA ALA A 176 5.14 -4.46 -19.41
C ALA A 176 3.91 -5.32 -19.71
N SER A 177 4.11 -6.48 -20.35
CA SER A 177 3.05 -7.44 -20.66
C SER A 177 2.41 -8.03 -19.40
N PHE A 178 3.23 -8.37 -18.40
CA PHE A 178 2.75 -8.84 -17.09
C PHE A 178 1.83 -7.81 -16.42
N ARG A 179 2.24 -6.53 -16.40
CA ARG A 179 1.42 -5.43 -15.88
C ARG A 179 0.10 -5.28 -16.63
N ASN A 180 0.12 -5.41 -17.96
CA ASN A 180 -1.08 -5.33 -18.79
C ASN A 180 -2.12 -6.42 -18.49
N PHE A 181 -1.69 -7.61 -18.03
CA PHE A 181 -2.63 -8.65 -17.61
C PHE A 181 -3.44 -8.29 -16.36
N SER A 182 -2.98 -7.31 -15.58
CA SER A 182 -3.66 -6.84 -14.36
C SER A 182 -4.03 -7.99 -13.41
N LEU A 183 -3.13 -8.96 -13.25
CA LEU A 183 -3.32 -10.15 -12.43
C LEU A 183 -3.44 -9.77 -10.95
N LEU A 184 -4.42 -10.35 -10.28
CA LEU A 184 -4.73 -10.09 -8.87
C LEU A 184 -3.67 -10.68 -7.95
N THR A 185 -3.25 -11.91 -8.23
CA THR A 185 -2.23 -12.65 -7.49
C THR A 185 -0.81 -12.14 -7.75
N GLY A 186 -0.65 -11.21 -8.71
CA GLY A 186 0.58 -10.45 -8.94
C GLY A 186 0.82 -9.32 -7.93
N LYS A 187 -0.20 -8.95 -7.14
CA LYS A 187 -0.11 -7.85 -6.18
C LYS A 187 0.54 -8.32 -4.87
N PRO A 188 1.34 -7.46 -4.20
CA PRO A 188 1.74 -7.68 -2.82
C PRO A 188 0.51 -7.81 -1.91
N MET A 189 0.64 -8.60 -0.85
CA MET A 189 -0.43 -8.81 0.13
C MET A 189 0.13 -8.64 1.54
N LEU A 190 -0.65 -8.07 2.46
CA LEU A 190 -0.36 -7.99 3.90
C LEU A 190 -1.49 -8.62 4.69
N ILE A 191 -1.17 -9.52 5.61
CA ILE A 191 -2.16 -10.17 6.48
C ILE A 191 -2.21 -9.42 7.80
N VAL A 192 -3.42 -9.02 8.20
CA VAL A 192 -3.67 -8.31 9.45
C VAL A 192 -4.64 -9.13 10.27
N CYS A 193 -4.23 -9.55 11.47
CA CYS A 193 -5.05 -10.31 12.39
C CYS A 193 -5.80 -9.35 13.32
N ASN A 194 -7.11 -9.29 13.17
CA ASN A 194 -7.95 -8.56 14.12
C ASN A 194 -8.17 -9.42 15.38
N VAL A 195 -7.76 -8.91 16.54
CA VAL A 195 -7.82 -9.58 17.85
C VAL A 195 -8.49 -8.68 18.89
N PRO A 196 -8.92 -9.22 20.04
CA PRO A 196 -9.32 -8.40 21.17
C PRO A 196 -8.12 -7.63 21.73
N ASP A 197 -8.37 -6.49 22.36
CA ASP A 197 -7.39 -5.64 23.05
C ASP A 197 -6.46 -6.43 24.00
N SER A 198 -7.03 -7.33 24.80
CA SER A 198 -6.33 -8.20 25.75
C SER A 198 -5.44 -9.27 25.10
N GLN A 199 -5.49 -9.44 23.78
CA GLN A 199 -4.73 -10.46 23.04
C GLN A 199 -3.91 -9.87 21.89
N LEU A 200 -3.54 -8.59 21.97
CA LEU A 200 -2.65 -7.94 20.99
C LEU A 200 -1.30 -8.66 20.83
N SER A 201 -0.81 -9.31 21.87
CA SER A 201 0.41 -10.15 21.85
C SER A 201 0.23 -11.48 21.12
N GLY A 202 -1.01 -11.89 20.85
CA GLY A 202 -1.35 -13.12 20.13
C GLY A 202 -2.33 -14.03 20.88
N ASN A 203 -2.89 -14.99 20.13
CA ASN A 203 -3.76 -16.05 20.63
C ASN A 203 -3.68 -17.28 19.70
N LYS A 204 -4.49 -18.32 19.97
CA LYS A 204 -4.57 -19.55 19.16
C LYS A 204 -4.79 -19.30 17.65
N TYR A 205 -5.48 -18.22 17.29
CA TYR A 205 -5.80 -17.87 15.91
C TYR A 205 -4.60 -17.22 15.21
N THR A 206 -3.93 -16.28 15.87
CA THR A 206 -2.72 -15.65 15.33
C THR A 206 -1.58 -16.65 15.23
N GLU A 207 -1.47 -17.58 16.19
CA GLU A 207 -0.51 -18.70 16.15
C GLU A 207 -0.76 -19.60 14.94
N ALA A 208 -2.02 -19.94 14.65
CA ALA A 208 -2.35 -20.75 13.47
C ALA A 208 -1.97 -20.04 12.15
N VAL A 209 -2.20 -18.72 12.06
CA VAL A 209 -1.78 -17.91 10.91
C VAL A 209 -0.25 -17.87 10.80
N GLN A 210 0.46 -17.68 11.91
CA GLN A 210 1.93 -17.71 11.93
C GLN A 210 2.47 -19.07 11.48
N GLN A 211 1.87 -20.18 11.94
CA GLN A 211 2.26 -21.54 11.53
C GLN A 211 2.03 -21.77 10.03
N LEU A 212 0.91 -21.29 9.48
CA LEU A 212 0.65 -21.33 8.03
C LEU A 212 1.77 -20.63 7.25
N LEU A 213 2.15 -19.42 7.67
CA LEU A 213 3.19 -18.63 7.01
C LEU A 213 4.58 -19.26 7.16
N GLN A 214 4.91 -19.80 8.34
CA GLN A 214 6.16 -20.53 8.58
C GLN A 214 6.25 -21.79 7.71
N LYS A 215 5.16 -22.56 7.61
CA LYS A 215 5.10 -23.73 6.73
C LYS A 215 5.37 -23.33 5.28
N ARG A 216 4.69 -22.29 4.78
CA ARG A 216 4.89 -21.77 3.42
C ARG A 216 6.33 -21.31 3.17
N LYS A 217 6.95 -20.62 4.14
CA LYS A 217 8.36 -20.21 4.07
C LYS A 217 9.32 -21.41 4.05
N SER A 218 8.98 -22.50 4.74
CA SER A 218 9.80 -23.73 4.72
C SER A 218 9.68 -24.52 3.42
N GLU A 219 8.52 -24.46 2.76
CA GLU A 219 8.25 -25.13 1.49
C GLU A 219 8.82 -24.36 0.29
N ASP A 220 9.04 -23.05 0.45
CA ASP A 220 9.58 -22.15 -0.57
C ASP A 220 10.59 -21.18 0.06
N PRO A 221 11.90 -21.48 0.02
CA PRO A 221 12.94 -20.60 0.57
C PRO A 221 13.08 -19.26 -0.18
N GLU A 222 12.63 -19.19 -1.42
CA GLU A 222 12.51 -17.95 -2.20
C GLU A 222 11.24 -17.16 -1.86
N TYR A 223 10.49 -17.60 -0.83
CA TYR A 223 9.48 -16.80 -0.16
C TYR A 223 10.16 -15.59 0.48
N VAL A 224 10.33 -14.55 -0.33
CA VAL A 224 10.76 -13.23 0.09
C VAL A 224 9.83 -12.80 1.22
N GLU A 225 10.41 -12.20 2.27
CA GLU A 225 9.73 -11.59 3.42
C GLU A 225 8.84 -10.37 3.03
N GLU A 226 8.12 -10.50 1.94
CA GLU A 226 6.93 -9.72 1.61
C GLU A 226 5.68 -10.32 2.27
N GLN A 227 5.79 -11.30 3.18
CA GLN A 227 4.64 -11.94 3.84
C GLN A 227 4.88 -12.35 5.32
N GLY A 228 6.02 -11.99 5.91
CA GLY A 228 6.47 -12.53 7.21
C GLY A 228 5.86 -11.91 8.47
N ASP A 229 5.38 -10.66 8.38
CA ASP A 229 4.83 -9.98 9.56
C ASP A 229 3.31 -10.05 9.54
N VAL A 230 2.77 -10.86 10.45
CA VAL A 230 1.38 -10.75 10.87
C VAL A 230 1.27 -9.54 11.75
N ILE A 231 0.47 -8.55 11.34
CA ILE A 231 0.17 -7.41 12.21
C ILE A 231 -1.09 -7.76 13.00
N ASN A 232 -0.94 -7.90 14.32
CA ASN A 232 -2.07 -7.97 15.23
C ASN A 232 -2.61 -6.55 15.47
N VAL A 233 -3.91 -6.37 15.30
CA VAL A 233 -4.61 -5.10 15.58
C VAL A 233 -5.87 -5.38 16.36
N CYS A 234 -6.33 -4.41 17.14
CA CYS A 234 -7.68 -4.43 17.69
C CYS A 234 -8.47 -3.29 17.05
N SER A 235 -9.34 -3.59 16.09
CA SER A 235 -10.08 -2.53 15.36
C SER A 235 -10.86 -1.60 16.28
N LYS A 236 -11.36 -2.10 17.42
CA LYS A 236 -12.09 -1.29 18.41
C LYS A 236 -11.18 -0.28 19.11
N LEU A 237 -9.99 -0.72 19.52
CA LEU A 237 -8.99 0.16 20.12
C LEU A 237 -8.53 1.22 19.11
N GLU A 238 -8.31 0.83 17.86
CA GLU A 238 -7.95 1.78 16.80
C GLU A 238 -9.04 2.84 16.58
N GLU A 239 -10.32 2.44 16.58
CA GLU A 239 -11.46 3.35 16.46
C GLU A 239 -11.52 4.31 17.66
N GLU A 240 -11.36 3.80 18.88
CA GLU A 240 -11.34 4.60 20.10
C GLU A 240 -10.22 5.66 20.07
N VAL A 241 -8.99 5.25 19.74
CA VAL A 241 -7.82 6.14 19.63
C VAL A 241 -8.02 7.17 18.51
N SER A 242 -8.67 6.79 17.40
CA SER A 242 -8.91 7.70 16.27
C SER A 242 -9.86 8.86 16.59
N LEU A 243 -10.74 8.67 17.57
CA LEU A 243 -11.75 9.66 17.97
C LEU A 243 -11.24 10.63 19.04
N MET A 244 -10.04 10.41 19.57
CA MET A 244 -9.43 11.30 20.57
C MET A 244 -8.76 12.47 19.88
N ASP A 245 -9.01 13.70 20.31
CA ASP A 245 -8.35 14.88 19.75
C ASP A 245 -6.99 15.18 20.39
N ASP A 246 -6.80 14.74 21.64
CA ASP A 246 -5.63 15.06 22.45
C ASP A 246 -4.49 14.03 22.25
N PRO A 247 -3.29 14.46 21.80
CA PRO A 247 -2.15 13.56 21.62
C PRO A 247 -1.67 12.88 22.90
N GLU A 248 -1.72 13.56 24.06
CA GLU A 248 -1.28 12.97 25.34
C GLU A 248 -2.19 11.81 25.76
N SER A 249 -3.50 11.98 25.62
CA SER A 249 -4.50 10.93 25.90
C SER A 249 -4.32 9.71 24.98
N ARG A 250 -4.02 9.94 23.70
CA ARG A 250 -3.70 8.85 22.75
C ARG A 250 -2.47 8.08 23.21
N GLU A 251 -1.41 8.78 23.63
CA GLU A 251 -0.18 8.15 24.09
C GLU A 251 -0.40 7.35 25.38
N GLN A 252 -1.17 7.89 26.33
CA GLN A 252 -1.50 7.21 27.58
C GLN A 252 -2.21 5.86 27.33
N ILE A 253 -3.23 5.85 26.47
CA ILE A 253 -3.95 4.60 26.14
C ILE A 253 -3.04 3.60 25.44
N LEU A 254 -2.19 4.05 24.52
CA LEU A 254 -1.22 3.15 23.91
C LEU A 254 -0.28 2.54 24.96
N GLN A 255 0.20 3.33 25.91
CA GLN A 255 1.04 2.85 27.02
C GLN A 255 0.30 1.85 27.93
N GLU A 256 -1.00 2.07 28.22
CA GLU A 256 -1.82 1.13 29.01
C GLU A 256 -1.89 -0.27 28.37
N TYR A 257 -1.94 -0.32 27.03
CA TYR A 257 -1.91 -1.57 26.26
C TYR A 257 -0.48 -2.04 25.90
N GLY A 258 0.56 -1.35 26.39
CA GLY A 258 1.97 -1.69 26.11
C GLY A 258 2.37 -1.49 24.64
N LEU A 259 1.73 -0.55 23.95
CA LEU A 259 1.96 -0.21 22.55
C LEU A 259 2.76 1.09 22.44
N GLU A 260 3.79 1.10 21.58
CA GLU A 260 4.48 2.33 21.19
C GLU A 260 3.78 3.05 20.03
N LYS A 261 3.08 2.29 19.18
CA LYS A 261 2.41 2.77 17.98
C LYS A 261 1.11 2.01 17.75
N THR A 262 0.14 2.69 17.16
CA THR A 262 -1.12 2.07 16.75
C THR A 262 -0.90 0.97 15.71
N GLY A 263 -1.81 0.01 15.64
CA GLY A 263 -1.87 -1.01 14.61
C GLY A 263 -2.01 -0.41 13.21
N LEU A 264 -2.83 0.64 13.05
CA LEU A 264 -2.94 1.38 11.80
C LEU A 264 -1.60 1.97 11.36
N SER A 265 -0.83 2.55 12.27
CA SER A 265 0.50 3.11 11.97
C SER A 265 1.46 2.02 11.47
N LYS A 266 1.40 0.81 12.03
CA LYS A 266 2.17 -0.36 11.56
C LYS A 266 1.73 -0.81 10.16
N ILE A 267 0.41 -0.84 9.90
CA ILE A 267 -0.14 -1.18 8.58
C ILE A 267 0.31 -0.19 7.51
N VAL A 268 0.28 1.11 7.80
CA VAL A 268 0.71 2.17 6.86
C VAL A 268 2.20 2.03 6.53
N ALA A 269 3.06 1.87 7.55
CA ALA A 269 4.49 1.71 7.34
C ALA A 269 4.82 0.46 6.52
N GLU A 270 4.16 -0.66 6.82
CA GLU A 270 4.38 -1.92 6.13
C GLU A 270 3.82 -1.91 4.70
N SER A 271 2.70 -1.23 4.47
CA SER A 271 2.15 -1.02 3.12
C SER A 271 3.08 -0.15 2.28
N ASN A 272 3.64 0.92 2.85
CA ASN A 272 4.63 1.76 2.16
C ASN A 272 5.87 0.95 1.74
N ARG A 273 6.38 0.12 2.67
CA ARG A 273 7.53 -0.77 2.43
C ARG A 273 7.26 -1.76 1.30
N ARG A 274 6.12 -2.46 1.33
CA ARG A 274 5.75 -3.49 0.33
C ARG A 274 5.42 -2.93 -1.05
N LEU A 275 4.96 -1.69 -1.11
CA LEU A 275 4.77 -0.99 -2.38
C LEU A 275 6.10 -0.47 -2.96
N GLY A 276 7.22 -0.59 -2.23
CA GLY A 276 8.53 -0.10 -2.67
C GLY A 276 8.54 1.42 -2.86
N LEU A 277 7.75 2.15 -2.07
CA LEU A 277 7.59 3.60 -2.23
C LEU A 277 8.72 4.35 -1.51
N GLN A 278 9.42 5.17 -2.28
CA GLN A 278 10.37 6.18 -1.85
C GLN A 278 9.71 7.57 -1.90
N THR A 279 10.37 8.58 -1.33
CA THR A 279 9.84 9.95 -1.25
C THR A 279 10.85 10.95 -1.78
N TYR A 280 10.44 11.81 -2.72
CA TYR A 280 11.19 13.00 -3.10
C TYR A 280 10.45 14.26 -2.63
N TYR A 281 11.12 15.40 -2.63
CA TYR A 281 10.55 16.66 -2.19
C TYR A 281 10.60 17.75 -3.24
N THR A 282 9.62 18.64 -3.18
CA THR A 282 9.71 19.99 -3.76
C THR A 282 9.70 20.98 -2.61
N VAL A 283 10.71 21.83 -2.52
CA VAL A 283 10.93 22.70 -1.36
C VAL A 283 11.10 24.14 -1.82
N GLY A 284 10.30 25.05 -1.26
CA GLY A 284 10.40 26.48 -1.50
C GLY A 284 9.70 27.31 -0.43
N PRO A 285 9.71 28.65 -0.55
CA PRO A 285 9.14 29.54 0.48
C PRO A 285 7.62 29.41 0.61
N GLN A 286 6.92 29.01 -0.46
CA GLN A 286 5.45 28.81 -0.42
C GLN A 286 5.08 27.49 0.27
N GLU A 287 5.75 26.40 -0.09
CA GLU A 287 5.49 25.08 0.46
C GLU A 287 6.73 24.19 0.40
N ALA A 288 6.81 23.27 1.36
CA ALA A 288 7.60 22.05 1.26
C ALA A 288 6.64 20.88 1.12
N ARG A 289 6.82 20.06 0.09
CA ARG A 289 5.91 18.97 -0.23
C ARG A 289 6.67 17.67 -0.50
N ALA A 290 6.15 16.58 0.05
CA ALA A 290 6.61 15.22 -0.18
C ALA A 290 5.78 14.52 -1.28
N TRP A 291 6.47 13.80 -2.15
CA TRP A 291 5.88 13.08 -3.28
C TRP A 291 6.39 11.64 -3.27
N GLN A 292 5.45 10.69 -3.31
CA GLN A 292 5.81 9.27 -3.31
C GLN A 292 6.04 8.75 -4.70
N PHE A 293 7.04 7.90 -4.87
CA PHE A 293 7.33 7.24 -6.13
C PHE A 293 7.86 5.82 -5.88
N PRO A 294 7.58 4.84 -6.76
CA PRO A 294 8.21 3.53 -6.69
C PRO A 294 9.72 3.60 -6.94
N GLU A 295 10.51 2.79 -6.23
CA GLU A 295 11.95 2.64 -6.48
C GLU A 295 12.25 2.36 -7.97
N GLY A 296 13.33 2.98 -8.48
CA GLY A 296 13.77 2.84 -9.87
C GLY A 296 13.06 3.75 -10.87
N MET A 297 12.14 4.62 -10.44
CA MET A 297 11.48 5.59 -11.31
C MET A 297 12.45 6.65 -11.85
N LEU A 298 12.32 7.00 -13.14
CA LEU A 298 13.14 8.01 -13.79
C LEU A 298 12.63 9.44 -13.52
N ALA A 299 13.51 10.43 -13.59
CA ALA A 299 13.18 11.84 -13.35
C ALA A 299 11.96 12.38 -14.14
N PRO A 300 11.76 12.06 -15.44
CA PRO A 300 10.57 12.49 -16.16
C PRO A 300 9.27 11.93 -15.59
N GLN A 301 9.29 10.66 -15.17
CA GLN A 301 8.13 9.98 -14.58
C GLN A 301 7.81 10.57 -13.21
N ALA A 302 8.83 10.86 -12.40
CA ALA A 302 8.68 11.56 -11.13
C ALA A 302 8.06 12.94 -11.31
N ALA A 303 8.45 13.70 -12.34
CA ALA A 303 7.82 14.96 -12.69
C ALA A 303 6.34 14.80 -13.09
N GLY A 304 6.00 13.70 -13.76
CA GLY A 304 4.64 13.32 -14.13
C GLY A 304 3.68 13.15 -12.95
N ILE A 305 4.20 12.78 -11.76
CA ILE A 305 3.42 12.68 -10.52
C ILE A 305 2.88 14.05 -10.09
N ILE A 306 3.63 15.12 -10.33
CA ILE A 306 3.17 16.50 -10.08
C ILE A 306 2.11 16.87 -11.11
N HIS A 307 2.43 16.68 -12.39
CA HIS A 307 1.51 16.92 -13.49
C HIS A 307 1.95 16.19 -14.76
N THR A 308 1.02 15.59 -15.50
CA THR A 308 1.32 14.82 -16.72
C THR A 308 2.04 15.65 -17.81
N ASP A 309 1.83 16.96 -17.86
CA ASP A 309 2.54 17.84 -18.80
C ASP A 309 4.02 18.01 -18.46
N PHE A 310 4.41 17.88 -17.18
CA PHE A 310 5.82 17.98 -16.79
C PHE A 310 6.62 16.79 -17.33
N GLU A 311 6.02 15.60 -17.35
CA GLU A 311 6.63 14.41 -17.95
C GLU A 311 6.77 14.56 -19.47
N LYS A 312 5.70 14.97 -20.15
CA LYS A 312 5.71 15.18 -21.62
C LYS A 312 6.69 16.27 -22.05
N GLY A 313 6.70 17.38 -21.30
CA GLY A 313 7.53 18.55 -21.55
C GLY A 313 8.91 18.49 -20.90
N PHE A 314 9.30 17.38 -20.26
CA PHE A 314 10.50 17.30 -19.44
C PHE A 314 11.76 17.69 -20.21
N ILE A 315 12.53 18.64 -19.64
CA ILE A 315 13.83 19.07 -20.17
C ILE A 315 14.95 18.51 -19.28
N LYS A 316 14.91 18.83 -17.99
CA LYS A 316 15.92 18.46 -16.99
C LYS A 316 15.34 18.59 -15.57
N ALA A 317 15.98 17.95 -14.61
CA ALA A 317 15.71 18.14 -13.18
C ALA A 317 16.91 18.82 -12.50
N GLU A 318 16.68 19.94 -11.83
CA GLU A 318 17.62 20.43 -10.81
C GLU A 318 17.40 19.57 -9.56
N THR A 319 18.44 18.94 -9.03
CA THR A 319 18.32 18.07 -7.85
C THR A 319 19.44 18.31 -6.84
N ILE A 320 19.09 18.20 -5.55
CA ILE A 320 19.99 18.23 -4.41
C ILE A 320 19.62 17.05 -3.51
N SER A 321 20.61 16.34 -2.97
CA SER A 321 20.32 15.28 -2.00
C SER A 321 19.81 15.89 -0.68
N TYR A 322 18.98 15.16 0.08
CA TYR A 322 18.54 15.60 1.40
C TYR A 322 19.71 16.02 2.30
N ASP A 323 20.75 15.19 2.38
CA ASP A 323 21.91 15.46 3.24
C ASP A 323 22.66 16.73 2.82
N ASP A 324 22.88 16.93 1.52
CA ASP A 324 23.53 18.15 1.01
C ASP A 324 22.65 19.39 1.24
N TYR A 325 21.33 19.29 1.07
CA TYR A 325 20.42 20.42 1.28
C TYR A 325 20.46 20.91 2.73
N ILE A 326 20.45 19.97 3.69
CA ILE A 326 20.54 20.29 5.12
C ILE A 326 21.93 20.82 5.46
N ALA A 327 23.00 20.14 5.01
CA ALA A 327 24.38 20.53 5.33
C ALA A 327 24.75 21.93 4.79
N CYS A 328 24.20 22.31 3.63
CA CYS A 328 24.46 23.60 3.00
C CYS A 328 23.46 24.69 3.40
N GLY A 329 22.49 24.41 4.28
CA GLY A 329 21.52 25.42 4.73
C GLY A 329 20.55 25.87 3.65
N GLY A 330 20.20 24.99 2.71
CA GLY A 330 19.20 25.23 1.67
C GLY A 330 19.75 25.31 0.25
N GLU A 331 18.86 25.60 -0.70
CA GLU A 331 19.14 25.57 -2.14
C GLU A 331 20.31 26.48 -2.54
N GLN A 332 20.33 27.72 -2.05
CA GLN A 332 21.36 28.69 -2.41
C GLN A 332 22.75 28.26 -1.93
N GLY A 333 22.86 27.79 -0.68
CA GLY A 333 24.13 27.29 -0.16
C GLY A 333 24.58 26.02 -0.88
N ALA A 334 23.65 25.12 -1.21
CA ALA A 334 23.96 23.91 -1.98
C ALA A 334 24.45 24.26 -3.40
N LYS A 335 23.87 25.27 -4.03
CA LYS A 335 24.29 25.78 -5.34
C LYS A 335 25.70 26.38 -5.30
N GLU A 336 25.99 27.22 -4.29
CA GLU A 336 27.32 27.82 -4.09
C GLU A 336 28.39 26.77 -3.79
N ALA A 337 28.03 25.69 -3.09
CA ALA A 337 28.90 24.56 -2.80
C ALA A 337 29.02 23.55 -3.96
N GLY A 338 28.36 23.79 -5.11
CA GLY A 338 28.39 22.90 -6.27
C GLY A 338 27.66 21.55 -6.08
N LYS A 339 26.71 21.49 -5.13
CA LYS A 339 25.92 20.29 -4.80
C LYS A 339 24.61 20.19 -5.59
N LEU A 340 24.17 21.27 -6.22
CA LEU A 340 23.03 21.27 -7.13
C LEU A 340 23.43 20.62 -8.46
N ARG A 341 22.79 19.49 -8.77
CA ARG A 341 23.02 18.72 -10.00
C ARG A 341 21.95 19.02 -11.04
N LEU A 342 22.32 18.90 -12.31
CA LEU A 342 21.40 18.96 -13.44
C LEU A 342 21.29 17.58 -14.05
N GLU A 343 20.15 16.94 -13.84
CA GLU A 343 19.92 15.56 -14.22
C GLU A 343 19.01 15.45 -15.46
N GLY A 344 19.33 14.48 -16.31
CA GLY A 344 18.64 14.21 -17.57
C GLY A 344 17.50 13.20 -17.44
N LYS A 345 17.01 12.73 -18.59
CA LYS A 345 15.88 11.79 -18.67
C LYS A 345 16.17 10.40 -18.10
N GLU A 346 17.44 10.00 -18.12
CA GLU A 346 17.90 8.68 -17.66
C GLU A 346 18.24 8.65 -16.16
N TYR A 347 18.06 9.78 -15.45
CA TYR A 347 18.35 9.81 -14.01
C TYR A 347 17.33 8.99 -13.24
N VAL A 348 17.82 8.00 -12.50
CA VAL A 348 17.04 7.20 -11.57
C VAL A 348 16.90 7.99 -10.27
N CYS A 349 15.67 8.35 -9.92
CA CYS A 349 15.37 9.13 -8.71
C CYS A 349 15.87 8.41 -7.46
N GLN A 350 16.40 9.16 -6.51
CA GLN A 350 16.85 8.63 -5.23
C GLN A 350 15.89 9.07 -4.12
N ASP A 351 15.72 8.21 -3.10
CA ASP A 351 14.95 8.58 -1.92
C ASP A 351 15.57 9.81 -1.25
N GLY A 352 14.71 10.79 -0.95
CA GLY A 352 15.09 12.05 -0.35
C GLY A 352 15.63 13.11 -1.31
N ASP A 353 15.62 12.89 -2.64
CA ASP A 353 15.99 13.95 -3.59
C ASP A 353 15.06 15.17 -3.44
N ILE A 354 15.63 16.37 -3.53
CA ILE A 354 14.89 17.63 -3.61
C ILE A 354 14.94 18.09 -5.06
N PHE A 355 13.80 18.04 -5.75
CA PHE A 355 13.69 18.37 -7.16
C PHE A 355 13.12 19.76 -7.42
N HIS A 356 13.65 20.36 -8.49
CA HIS A 356 13.00 21.42 -9.23
C HIS A 356 13.04 21.06 -10.72
N PHE A 357 11.88 20.69 -11.28
CA PHE A 357 11.77 20.24 -12.68
C PHE A 357 11.69 21.41 -13.65
N LYS A 358 12.49 21.37 -14.73
CA LYS A 358 12.37 22.27 -15.87
C LYS A 358 11.65 21.54 -17.00
N PHE A 359 10.60 22.13 -17.52
CA PHE A 359 9.78 21.58 -18.60
C PHE A 359 9.34 22.69 -19.55
N ASN A 360 8.99 22.31 -20.77
CA ASN A 360 8.35 23.21 -21.73
C ASN A 360 6.83 23.07 -21.63
N VAL A 361 6.12 24.19 -21.74
CA VAL A 361 4.64 24.24 -21.76
C VAL A 361 4.13 24.11 -23.18
#